data_AF-A0A3N3DMS2-F1
#
_entry.id   AF-A0A3N3DMS2-F1
#
_cell.length_a   1.000
_cell.length_b   1.000
_cell.length_c   1.000
_cell.angle_alpha   90.00
_cell.angle_beta   90.00
_cell.angle_gamma   90.00
#
_symmetry.space_group_name_H-M   'P 1'
#
loop_
_entity.id
_entity.type
_entity.pdbx_description
1 polymer ?
#
loop_
_entity_poly.entity_id
_entity_poly.type
_entity_poly.pdbx_seq_one_letter_code
_entity_poly.pdbx_strand_id
1 'polypeptide(L)'
;HMWFSDLSHEYRDELVKDLRYFQVIDHQNFNPRLIEFITDSCHLNDIAPVNYWDYVLETLRNPKNVWRHVLSNQTNRLCNHLVVGIVLNGGVMSSDELSSYFYRLVGSDIHPKVDENHDTTIKLLVGSLINRNIGYDNKVNCSLFNPSITDYILGEHSSNSEYLSKVFSKLKTNKS
;
A
#
# COMPACT_ATOMS: atom_id res chain seq x y z
N HIS A 1 -16.12 12.40 7.56
CA HIS A 1 -15.71 10.99 7.30
C HIS A 1 -15.60 10.14 8.57
N MET A 2 -15.09 10.60 9.73
CA MET A 2 -15.13 9.80 10.99
C MET A 2 -16.55 9.51 11.54
N TRP A 3 -17.60 10.15 10.99
CA TRP A 3 -19.00 9.90 11.39
C TRP A 3 -19.63 8.68 10.71
N PHE A 4 -18.97 8.11 9.70
CA PHE A 4 -19.45 7.00 8.87
C PHE A 4 -18.72 5.67 9.14
N SER A 5 -17.87 5.59 10.15
CA SER A 5 -17.29 4.31 10.55
C SER A 5 -18.29 3.50 11.36
N ASP A 6 -18.35 2.19 11.10
CA ASP A 6 -19.07 1.18 11.90
C ASP A 6 -18.48 1.00 13.33
N LEU A 7 -17.71 1.99 13.80
CA LEU A 7 -17.14 2.02 15.13
C LEU A 7 -18.24 2.22 16.17
N SER A 8 -18.32 1.32 17.15
CA SER A 8 -19.24 1.48 18.28
C SER A 8 -18.87 2.71 19.14
N HIS A 9 -19.81 3.14 19.99
CA HIS A 9 -19.65 4.35 20.81
C HIS A 9 -18.41 4.26 21.72
N GLU A 10 -18.16 3.08 22.29
CA GLU A 10 -17.08 2.81 23.23
C GLU A 10 -15.68 3.06 22.62
N TYR A 11 -15.49 2.66 21.35
CA TYR A 11 -14.23 2.92 20.66
C TYR A 11 -14.07 4.40 20.25
N ARG A 12 -15.18 5.08 19.93
CA ARG A 12 -15.16 6.52 19.62
C ARG A 12 -14.78 7.33 20.85
N ASP A 13 -15.30 6.96 22.01
CA ASP A 13 -14.97 7.61 23.28
C ASP A 13 -13.46 7.55 23.57
N GLU A 14 -12.81 6.42 23.29
CA GLU A 14 -11.37 6.26 23.46
C GLU A 14 -10.53 7.13 22.51
N LEU A 15 -11.05 7.52 21.33
CA LEU A 15 -10.40 8.47 20.41
C LEU A 15 -10.64 9.93 20.82
N VAL A 16 -11.80 10.24 21.39
CA VAL A 16 -12.16 11.59 21.84
C VAL A 16 -11.44 11.93 23.15
N LYS A 17 -11.27 10.93 24.02
CA LYS A 17 -10.55 11.04 25.28
C LYS A 17 -9.19 11.70 25.07
N ASP A 18 -8.88 12.70 25.89
CA ASP A 18 -7.63 13.47 25.85
C ASP A 18 -7.24 13.98 24.46
N LEU A 19 -8.23 14.21 23.59
CA LEU A 19 -8.02 14.68 22.22
C LEU A 19 -7.10 13.77 21.39
N ARG A 20 -7.08 12.46 21.68
CA ARG A 20 -6.22 11.46 21.04
C ARG A 20 -6.33 11.42 19.52
N TYR A 21 -7.49 11.73 18.94
CA TYR A 21 -7.65 11.88 17.49
C TYR A 21 -6.69 12.92 16.87
N PHE A 22 -6.30 13.98 17.59
CA PHE A 22 -5.29 14.90 17.09
C PHE A 22 -3.91 14.25 17.01
N GLN A 23 -3.56 13.36 17.96
CA GLN A 23 -2.30 12.60 17.91
C GLN A 23 -2.27 11.64 16.72
N VAL A 24 -3.43 11.09 16.33
CA VAL A 24 -3.57 10.28 15.12
C VAL A 24 -3.30 11.13 13.87
N ILE A 25 -3.94 12.30 13.77
CA ILE A 25 -3.82 13.21 12.61
C ILE A 25 -2.38 13.75 12.47
N ASP A 26 -1.70 14.03 13.58
CA ASP A 26 -0.34 14.58 13.60
C ASP A 26 0.76 13.52 13.39
N HIS A 27 0.40 12.23 13.36
CA HIS A 27 1.38 11.15 13.22
C HIS A 27 1.97 11.11 11.80
N GLN A 28 3.29 10.92 11.69
CA GLN A 28 4.00 10.89 10.39
C GLN A 28 3.47 9.85 9.37
N ASN A 29 2.93 8.73 9.86
CA ASN A 29 2.37 7.67 9.03
C ASN A 29 0.87 7.83 8.74
N PHE A 30 0.26 8.92 9.22
CA PHE A 30 -1.16 9.19 9.01
C PHE A 30 -1.51 9.15 7.52
N ASN A 31 -2.45 8.28 7.16
CA ASN A 31 -2.99 8.22 5.82
C ASN A 31 -4.41 7.60 5.83
N PRO A 32 -5.26 7.87 4.83
CA PRO A 32 -6.64 7.39 4.80
C PRO A 32 -6.80 5.88 4.95
N ARG A 33 -5.92 5.06 4.35
CA ARG A 33 -5.99 3.59 4.45
C ARG A 33 -5.73 3.08 5.87
N LEU A 34 -4.84 3.74 6.58
CA LEU A 34 -4.59 3.42 7.98
C LEU A 34 -5.82 3.74 8.84
N ILE A 35 -6.47 4.88 8.58
CA ILE A 35 -7.70 5.27 9.29
C ILE A 35 -8.83 4.28 8.99
N GLU A 36 -9.04 3.91 7.74
CA GLU A 36 -9.98 2.85 7.36
C GLU A 36 -9.68 1.55 8.12
N PHE A 37 -8.41 1.14 8.19
CA PHE A 37 -8.00 -0.10 8.84
C PHE A 37 -8.24 -0.10 10.36
N ILE A 38 -7.88 0.98 11.06
CA ILE A 38 -8.10 1.06 12.52
C ILE A 38 -9.58 1.28 12.86
N THR A 39 -10.39 1.76 11.91
CA THR A 39 -11.83 2.00 12.13
C THR A 39 -12.75 0.90 11.60
N ASP A 40 -12.19 -0.16 11.03
CA ASP A 40 -12.93 -1.32 10.53
C ASP A 40 -13.32 -2.24 11.71
N SER A 41 -14.63 -2.39 11.93
CA SER A 41 -15.18 -3.21 13.00
C SER A 41 -14.80 -4.69 12.89
N CYS A 42 -14.53 -5.21 11.69
CA CYS A 42 -14.09 -6.59 11.50
C CYS A 42 -12.72 -6.85 12.15
N HIS A 43 -11.86 -5.84 12.19
CA HIS A 43 -10.54 -5.91 12.82
C HIS A 43 -10.57 -5.70 14.33
N LEU A 44 -11.68 -5.19 14.88
CA LEU A 44 -11.84 -4.87 16.30
C LEU A 44 -12.50 -5.99 17.12
N ASN A 45 -12.97 -7.07 16.48
CA ASN A 45 -13.69 -8.16 17.15
C ASN A 45 -12.93 -8.76 18.35
N ASP A 46 -11.59 -8.78 18.29
CA ASP A 46 -10.74 -9.35 19.35
C ASP A 46 -10.10 -8.28 20.27
N ILE A 47 -10.45 -7.00 20.09
CA ILE A 47 -9.82 -5.87 20.81
C ILE A 47 -10.83 -5.25 21.75
N ALA A 48 -10.64 -5.38 23.06
CA ALA A 48 -11.49 -4.68 24.02
C ALA A 48 -11.35 -3.15 23.88
N PRO A 49 -12.43 -2.34 24.06
CA PRO A 49 -12.37 -0.88 23.94
C PRO A 49 -11.25 -0.23 24.75
N VAL A 50 -11.00 -0.70 25.98
CA VAL A 50 -9.92 -0.20 26.85
C VAL A 50 -8.51 -0.34 26.24
N ASN A 51 -8.30 -1.31 25.35
CA ASN A 51 -7.01 -1.56 24.68
C ASN A 51 -6.95 -0.92 23.28
N TYR A 52 -8.05 -0.29 22.83
CA TYR A 52 -8.15 0.23 21.47
C TYR A 52 -7.12 1.32 21.16
N TRP A 53 -6.86 2.20 22.13
CA TRP A 53 -5.91 3.28 21.91
C TRP A 53 -4.47 2.77 21.69
N ASP A 54 -4.06 1.75 22.44
CA ASP A 54 -2.75 1.12 22.26
C ASP A 54 -2.67 0.45 20.89
N TYR A 55 -3.72 -0.24 20.47
CA TYR A 55 -3.83 -0.80 19.11
C TYR A 55 -3.70 0.28 18.01
N VAL A 56 -4.37 1.42 18.17
CA VAL A 56 -4.28 2.54 17.21
C VAL A 56 -2.84 3.06 17.13
N LEU A 57 -2.18 3.28 18.26
CA LEU A 57 -0.79 3.74 18.31
C LEU A 57 0.19 2.72 17.71
N GLU A 58 0.02 1.43 18.00
CA GLU A 58 0.84 0.37 17.42
C GLU A 58 0.67 0.28 15.90
N THR A 59 -0.57 0.41 15.42
CA THR A 59 -0.88 0.40 13.98
C THR A 59 -0.30 1.62 13.27
N LEU A 60 -0.38 2.81 13.89
CA LEU A 60 0.26 4.03 13.39
C LEU A 60 1.78 3.90 13.32
N ARG A 61 2.41 3.35 14.36
CA ARG A 61 3.87 3.16 14.42
C ARG A 61 4.35 2.09 13.44
N ASN A 62 3.55 1.04 13.22
CA ASN A 62 3.93 -0.09 12.37
C ASN A 62 2.78 -0.49 11.43
N PRO A 63 2.62 0.20 10.29
CA PRO A 63 1.51 -0.05 9.36
C PRO A 63 1.68 -1.32 8.52
N LYS A 64 2.63 -2.22 8.85
CA LYS A 64 2.88 -3.45 8.09
C LYS A 64 1.62 -4.31 7.93
N ASN A 65 0.79 -4.41 8.97
CA ASN A 65 -0.44 -5.18 8.90
C ASN A 65 -1.47 -4.57 7.95
N VAL A 66 -1.52 -3.23 7.85
CA VAL A 66 -2.37 -2.51 6.88
C VAL A 66 -1.97 -2.90 5.46
N TRP A 67 -0.67 -2.80 5.15
CA TRP A 67 -0.19 -3.12 3.80
C TRP A 67 -0.30 -4.59 3.46
N ARG A 68 -0.05 -5.49 4.41
CA ARG A 68 -0.30 -6.92 4.25
C ARG A 68 -1.77 -7.17 3.89
N HIS A 69 -2.70 -6.56 4.61
CA HIS A 69 -4.13 -6.71 4.33
C HIS A 69 -4.48 -6.20 2.93
N VAL A 70 -4.03 -4.99 2.55
CA VAL A 70 -4.29 -4.43 1.22
C VAL A 70 -3.74 -5.35 0.13
N LEU A 71 -2.48 -5.79 0.24
CA LEU A 71 -1.81 -6.61 -0.77
C LEU A 71 -2.31 -8.07 -0.85
N SER A 72 -2.95 -8.58 0.21
CA SER A 72 -3.46 -9.95 0.26
C SER A 72 -4.94 -10.04 -0.11
N ASN A 73 -5.73 -9.01 0.25
CA ASN A 73 -7.19 -9.07 0.18
C ASN A 73 -7.80 -8.09 -0.83
N GLN A 74 -7.11 -7.00 -1.17
CA GLN A 74 -7.66 -5.93 -2.01
C GLN A 74 -6.96 -5.83 -3.37
N THR A 75 -5.87 -6.57 -3.57
CA THR A 75 -5.13 -6.60 -4.84
C THR A 75 -4.90 -8.03 -5.31
N ASN A 76 -4.34 -8.17 -6.51
CA ASN A 76 -3.96 -9.45 -7.07
C ASN A 76 -2.43 -9.58 -7.16
N ARG A 77 -1.96 -10.77 -7.55
CA ARG A 77 -0.54 -11.09 -7.65
C ARG A 77 0.23 -10.17 -8.62
N LEU A 78 -0.39 -9.78 -9.74
CA LEU A 78 0.21 -8.87 -10.71
C LEU A 78 0.40 -7.47 -10.12
N CYS A 79 -0.59 -6.95 -9.39
CA CYS A 79 -0.46 -5.70 -8.62
C CYS A 79 0.74 -5.77 -7.65
N ASN A 80 0.92 -6.89 -6.96
CA ASN A 80 2.03 -7.05 -6.02
C ASN A 80 3.39 -7.00 -6.78
N HIS A 81 3.51 -7.67 -7.92
CA HIS A 81 4.71 -7.59 -8.78
C HIS A 81 5.00 -6.17 -9.29
N LEU A 82 3.95 -5.41 -9.60
CA LEU A 82 4.07 -4.01 -10.04
C LEU A 82 4.62 -3.13 -8.91
N VAL A 83 4.06 -3.24 -7.71
CA VAL A 83 4.47 -2.45 -6.53
C VAL A 83 5.89 -2.80 -6.11
N VAL A 84 6.27 -4.08 -6.12
CA VAL A 84 7.66 -4.49 -5.88
C VAL A 84 8.59 -3.87 -6.92
N GLY A 85 8.21 -3.87 -8.20
CA GLY A 85 9.01 -3.23 -9.24
C GLY A 85 9.18 -1.72 -9.04
N ILE A 86 8.13 -1.01 -8.61
CA ILE A 86 8.21 0.42 -8.30
C ILE A 86 9.17 0.67 -7.12
N VAL A 87 9.08 -0.14 -6.05
CA VAL A 87 10.00 -0.08 -4.91
C VAL A 87 11.45 -0.28 -5.37
N LEU A 88 11.70 -1.31 -6.17
CA LEU A 88 13.03 -1.61 -6.71
C LEU A 88 13.54 -0.57 -7.72
N ASN A 89 12.65 0.26 -8.29
CA ASN A 89 13.00 1.40 -9.15
C ASN A 89 13.15 2.71 -8.36
N GLY A 90 13.33 2.65 -7.03
CA GLY A 90 13.50 3.83 -6.18
C GLY A 90 12.18 4.50 -5.76
N GLY A 91 11.06 3.80 -5.84
CA GLY A 91 9.75 4.27 -5.37
C GLY A 91 8.97 5.16 -6.35
N VAL A 92 9.54 5.46 -7.53
CA VAL A 92 8.92 6.26 -8.59
C VAL A 92 9.18 5.66 -9.96
N MET A 93 8.19 5.70 -10.84
CA MET A 93 8.30 5.21 -12.21
C MET A 93 7.37 6.03 -13.14
N SER A 94 7.81 6.38 -14.35
CA SER A 94 6.91 7.03 -15.31
C SER A 94 5.79 6.09 -15.75
N SER A 95 4.67 6.65 -16.22
CA SER A 95 3.54 5.86 -16.72
C SER A 95 3.94 4.94 -17.88
N ASP A 96 4.88 5.37 -18.73
CA ASP A 96 5.39 4.59 -19.86
C ASP A 96 6.30 3.44 -19.41
N GLU A 97 7.19 3.70 -18.44
CA GLU A 97 8.02 2.68 -17.81
C GLU A 97 7.14 1.62 -17.12
N LEU A 98 6.11 2.03 -16.39
CA LEU A 98 5.19 1.14 -15.68
C LEU A 98 4.37 0.28 -16.64
N SER A 99 3.87 0.88 -17.73
CA SER A 99 3.14 0.14 -18.78
C SER A 99 4.06 -0.88 -19.46
N SER A 100 5.28 -0.48 -19.79
CA SER A 100 6.26 -1.37 -20.40
C SER A 100 6.66 -2.52 -19.45
N TYR A 101 6.77 -2.23 -18.16
CA TYR A 101 7.05 -3.21 -17.12
C TYR A 101 5.89 -4.20 -16.93
N PHE A 102 4.64 -3.73 -16.94
CA PHE A 102 3.44 -4.56 -16.92
C PHE A 102 3.47 -5.63 -18.01
N TYR A 103 3.65 -5.23 -19.28
CA TYR A 103 3.63 -6.20 -20.39
C TYR A 103 4.78 -7.21 -20.31
N ARG A 104 5.94 -6.80 -19.75
CA ARG A 104 7.05 -7.72 -19.50
C ARG A 104 6.77 -8.72 -18.39
N LEU A 105 6.00 -8.35 -17.36
CA LEU A 105 5.56 -9.26 -16.31
C LEU A 105 4.56 -10.29 -16.85
N VAL A 106 3.53 -9.84 -17.56
CA VAL A 106 2.48 -10.70 -18.14
C VAL A 106 3.07 -11.72 -19.13
N GLY A 107 4.08 -11.32 -19.90
CA GLY A 107 4.78 -12.22 -20.82
C GLY A 107 5.85 -13.12 -20.18
N SER A 108 6.08 -13.04 -18.87
CA SER A 108 7.16 -13.77 -18.18
C SER A 108 6.70 -15.06 -17.50
N ASP A 109 7.67 -15.78 -16.92
CA ASP A 109 7.46 -16.94 -16.06
C ASP A 109 7.10 -16.58 -14.60
N ILE A 110 7.13 -15.28 -14.25
CA ILE A 110 6.86 -14.79 -12.89
C ILE A 110 5.35 -14.76 -12.62
N HIS A 111 4.58 -14.34 -13.62
CA HIS A 111 3.12 -14.27 -13.58
C HIS A 111 2.53 -15.34 -14.49
N PRO A 112 1.47 -16.06 -14.09
CA PRO A 112 0.79 -16.99 -14.97
C PRO A 112 0.36 -16.32 -16.28
N LYS A 113 0.44 -17.05 -17.40
CA LYS A 113 -0.02 -16.58 -18.72
C LYS A 113 -1.55 -16.53 -18.74
N VAL A 114 -2.11 -15.47 -18.19
CA VAL A 114 -3.53 -15.13 -18.15
C VAL A 114 -3.72 -13.81 -18.88
N ASP A 115 -4.88 -13.63 -19.50
CA ASP A 115 -5.23 -12.35 -20.09
C ASP A 115 -5.47 -11.31 -18.99
N GLU A 116 -4.57 -10.33 -18.90
CA GLU A 116 -4.54 -9.31 -17.87
C GLU A 116 -4.78 -7.95 -18.53
N ASN A 117 -5.82 -7.23 -18.07
CA ASN A 117 -6.14 -5.93 -18.61
C ASN A 117 -5.32 -4.84 -17.92
N HIS A 118 -4.38 -4.24 -18.67
CA HIS A 118 -3.52 -3.16 -18.19
C HIS A 118 -4.28 -2.05 -17.46
N ASP A 119 -5.33 -1.50 -18.07
CA ASP A 119 -6.02 -0.34 -17.51
C ASP A 119 -6.76 -0.67 -16.23
N THR A 120 -7.36 -1.85 -16.14
CA THR A 120 -7.99 -2.34 -14.91
C THR A 120 -6.96 -2.53 -13.79
N THR A 121 -5.82 -3.15 -14.09
CA THR A 121 -4.76 -3.39 -13.09
C THR A 121 -4.16 -2.07 -12.59
N ILE A 122 -3.87 -1.13 -13.49
CA ILE A 122 -3.34 0.18 -13.10
C ILE A 122 -4.38 0.96 -12.29
N LYS A 123 -5.66 0.96 -12.69
CA LYS A 123 -6.73 1.60 -11.91
C LYS A 123 -6.86 1.01 -10.50
N LEU A 124 -6.69 -0.30 -10.34
CA LEU A 124 -6.74 -0.96 -9.03
C LEU A 124 -5.59 -0.50 -8.11
N LEU A 125 -4.40 -0.27 -8.67
CA LEU A 125 -3.26 0.24 -7.92
C LEU A 125 -3.41 1.72 -7.54
N VAL A 126 -3.91 2.52 -8.47
CA VAL A 126 -4.03 3.97 -8.30
C VAL A 126 -5.06 4.29 -7.22
N GLY A 127 -4.66 5.08 -6.22
CA GLY A 127 -5.52 5.39 -5.07
C GLY A 127 -5.58 4.29 -4.01
N SER A 128 -4.90 3.16 -4.23
CA SER A 128 -4.66 2.14 -3.19
C SER A 128 -3.20 2.12 -2.75
N LEU A 129 -2.30 1.87 -3.69
CA LEU A 129 -0.87 1.66 -3.42
C LEU A 129 0.03 2.66 -4.16
N ILE A 130 -0.50 3.32 -5.22
CA ILE A 130 0.25 4.31 -6.00
C ILE A 130 -0.54 5.60 -6.20
N ASN A 131 0.19 6.72 -6.29
CA ASN A 131 -0.29 8.03 -6.71
C ASN A 131 0.17 8.31 -8.14
N ARG A 132 -0.66 8.96 -8.95
CA ARG A 132 -0.26 9.52 -10.26
C ARG A 132 -0.05 11.02 -10.12
N ASN A 133 1.16 11.47 -10.41
CA ASN A 133 1.56 12.88 -10.35
C ASN A 133 1.91 13.36 -11.77
N ILE A 134 1.42 14.53 -12.15
CA ILE A 134 1.73 15.15 -13.43
C ILE A 134 2.87 16.14 -13.19
N GLY A 135 4.02 15.90 -13.83
CA GLY A 135 5.18 16.79 -13.78
C GLY A 135 4.99 18.03 -14.65
N TYR A 136 5.86 19.03 -14.46
CA TYR A 136 5.88 20.26 -15.28
C TYR A 136 6.14 20.02 -16.76
N ASP A 137 6.75 18.87 -17.11
CA ASP A 137 7.00 18.42 -18.48
C ASP A 137 5.80 17.67 -19.09
N ASN A 138 4.62 17.72 -18.45
CA ASN A 138 3.41 16.96 -18.78
C ASN A 138 3.60 15.43 -18.73
N LYS A 139 4.70 14.92 -18.17
CA LYS A 139 4.87 13.48 -17.97
C LYS A 139 4.17 13.04 -16.70
N VAL A 140 3.54 11.87 -16.77
CA VAL A 140 2.88 11.28 -15.62
C VAL A 140 3.83 10.30 -14.95
N ASN A 141 4.09 10.55 -13.67
CA ASN A 141 4.87 9.66 -12.81
C ASN A 141 3.96 8.97 -11.81
N CYS A 142 4.20 7.69 -11.59
CA CYS A 142 3.58 6.88 -10.58
C CYS A 142 4.54 6.76 -9.39
N SER A 143 4.14 7.20 -8.22
CA SER A 143 4.89 7.04 -6.97
C SER A 143 4.10 6.18 -6.00
N LEU A 144 4.77 5.60 -5.00
CA LEU A 144 4.06 4.92 -3.92
C LEU A 144 3.12 5.89 -3.18
N PHE A 145 1.99 5.37 -2.71
CA PHE A 145 0.98 6.15 -1.99
C PHE A 145 1.49 6.65 -0.65
N ASN A 146 2.26 5.81 0.05
CA ASN A 146 2.86 6.10 1.34
C ASN A 146 4.28 5.49 1.40
N PRO A 147 5.30 6.19 1.93
CA PRO A 147 6.66 5.66 2.02
C PRO A 147 6.78 4.34 2.78
N SER A 148 5.92 4.09 3.78
CA SER A 148 5.93 2.84 4.57
C SER A 148 5.58 1.59 3.77
N ILE A 149 5.04 1.74 2.55
CA ILE A 149 4.87 0.63 1.60
C ILE A 149 6.23 0.06 1.20
N THR A 150 7.23 0.92 0.99
CA THR A 150 8.61 0.52 0.70
C THR A 150 9.15 -0.38 1.79
N ASP A 151 9.03 0.04 3.05
CA ASP A 151 9.54 -0.71 4.20
C ASP A 151 8.82 -2.06 4.34
N TYR A 152 7.51 -2.09 4.10
CA TYR A 152 6.74 -3.33 4.09
C TYR A 152 7.24 -4.29 3.00
N ILE A 153 7.35 -3.83 1.76
CA ILE A 153 7.76 -4.65 0.61
C ILE A 153 9.18 -5.19 0.77
N LEU A 154 10.12 -4.34 1.20
CA LEU A 154 11.49 -4.75 1.45
C LEU A 154 11.56 -5.77 2.59
N GLY A 155 10.81 -5.55 3.69
CA GLY A 155 10.74 -6.49 4.80
C GLY A 155 10.19 -7.86 4.37
N GLU A 156 9.04 -7.88 3.67
CA GLU A 156 8.33 -9.10 3.26
C GLU A 156 9.12 -9.94 2.25
N HIS A 157 9.86 -9.31 1.33
CA HIS A 157 10.56 -10.01 0.26
C HIS A 157 12.08 -10.12 0.45
N SER A 158 12.65 -9.55 1.52
CA SER A 158 14.11 -9.53 1.78
C SER A 158 14.79 -10.90 1.72
N SER A 159 14.11 -11.96 2.13
CA SER A 159 14.64 -13.33 2.14
C SER A 159 14.48 -14.07 0.81
N ASN A 160 13.71 -13.55 -0.14
CA ASN A 160 13.43 -14.20 -1.42
C ASN A 160 14.21 -13.53 -2.57
N SER A 161 15.53 -13.73 -2.55
CA SER A 161 16.45 -13.14 -3.54
C SER A 161 16.16 -13.59 -4.98
N GLU A 162 15.70 -14.83 -5.18
CA GLU A 162 15.33 -15.35 -6.49
C GLU A 162 14.14 -14.58 -7.08
N TYR A 163 13.08 -14.39 -6.29
CA TYR A 163 11.94 -13.60 -6.70
C TYR A 163 12.34 -12.15 -7.01
N LEU A 164 13.06 -11.49 -6.10
CA LEU A 164 13.52 -10.11 -6.29
C LEU A 164 14.36 -9.97 -7.56
N SER A 165 15.28 -10.91 -7.82
CA SER A 165 16.12 -10.92 -9.02
C SER A 165 15.27 -11.06 -10.29
N LYS A 166 14.31 -11.99 -10.30
CA LYS A 166 13.40 -12.18 -11.44
C LYS A 166 12.60 -10.93 -11.73
N VAL A 167 12.00 -10.32 -10.70
CA VAL A 167 11.20 -9.09 -10.82
C VAL A 167 12.07 -7.92 -11.31
N PHE A 168 13.24 -7.72 -10.70
CA PHE A 168 14.19 -6.68 -11.08
C PHE A 168 14.63 -6.80 -12.55
N SER A 169 14.89 -8.02 -13.02
CA SER A 169 15.29 -8.28 -14.42
C SER A 169 14.25 -7.77 -15.44
N LYS A 170 12.98 -7.67 -15.05
CA LYS A 170 11.91 -7.17 -15.92
C LYS A 170 11.81 -5.65 -15.91
N LEU A 171 12.41 -4.92 -14.96
CA LEU A 171 12.38 -3.46 -14.95
C LEU A 171 13.14 -2.87 -16.14
N LYS A 172 14.28 -3.47 -16.51
CA LYS A 172 15.19 -2.94 -17.55
C LYS A 172 15.51 -1.45 -17.33
N THR A 173 15.64 -1.06 -16.06
CA THR A 173 16.00 0.30 -15.65
C THR A 173 17.52 0.43 -15.53
N ASN A 174 18.04 1.61 -15.85
CA ASN A 174 19.46 1.97 -15.65
C ASN A 174 19.67 2.75 -14.33
N LYS A 175 18.63 2.92 -13.52
CA LYS A 175 18.70 3.62 -12.24
C LYS A 175 19.04 2.60 -11.15
N SER A 176 20.29 2.65 -10.69
CA SER A 176 20.78 1.98 -9.49
C SER A 176 20.71 2.90 -8.28
#